data_AF-A0A8S1T8W0-F1
#
_entry.id   AF-A0A8S1T8W0-F1
#
_cell.length_a   1.000
_cell.length_b   1.000
_cell.length_c   1.000
_cell.angle_alpha   90.00
_cell.angle_beta   90.00
_cell.angle_gamma   90.00
#
_symmetry.space_group_name_H-M   'P 1'
#
loop_
_entity.id
_entity.type
_entity.pdbx_description
1 polymer ?
#
loop_
_entity_poly.entity_id
_entity_poly.type
_entity_poly.pdbx_seq_one_letter_code
_entity_poly.pdbx_strand_id
1 'polypeptide(L)'
;MDEFFDDPAGTIETYVEPEIAAQPLMFNDAARQPFEIPIAPNAGVTLVSAEQQKRREKLRELEEERIKFVREKDQEERIQKQSRKEKGQQYLLQFQTELKKDIEARKTANQQAQELRSQNKSEYKNSWDKIASNIALKDGEYPGEKDVAKMRQAILNKRKDLTK
;
A
#
# COMPACT_ATOMS: atom_id res chain seq x y z
N MET A 1 -25.19 9.46 -15.24
CA MET A 1 -23.95 9.87 -15.94
C MET A 1 -22.82 9.26 -15.14
N ASP A 2 -22.61 7.94 -15.18
CA ASP A 2 -22.30 7.09 -16.36
C ASP A 2 -21.14 7.74 -17.11
N GLU A 3 -19.93 7.18 -17.12
CA GLU A 3 -19.51 5.85 -17.63
C GLU A 3 -18.42 5.28 -16.68
N PHE A 4 -18.34 4.03 -16.21
CA PHE A 4 -18.59 2.70 -16.78
C PHE A 4 -17.90 2.44 -18.13
N PHE A 5 -16.59 2.16 -18.06
CA PHE A 5 -15.92 1.31 -19.04
C PHE A 5 -15.43 0.04 -18.33
N ASP A 6 -16.23 -1.02 -18.47
CA ASP A 6 -15.83 -2.41 -18.27
C ASP A 6 -15.02 -2.87 -19.51
N ASP A 7 -13.77 -3.27 -19.26
CA ASP A 7 -13.04 -4.43 -19.82
C ASP A 7 -12.88 -4.60 -21.37
N PRO A 8 -11.97 -5.47 -21.90
CA PRO A 8 -11.18 -6.51 -21.23
C PRO A 8 -9.68 -6.61 -21.68
N ALA A 9 -8.93 -7.40 -20.92
CA ALA A 9 -7.78 -8.19 -21.40
C ALA A 9 -6.56 -7.43 -21.97
N GLY A 10 -5.56 -7.31 -21.11
CA GLY A 10 -4.25 -7.90 -21.40
C GLY A 10 -3.42 -7.26 -22.50
N THR A 11 -2.71 -6.19 -22.17
CA THR A 11 -1.29 -6.09 -22.53
C THR A 11 -0.61 -5.21 -21.49
N ILE A 12 0.05 -5.83 -20.50
CA ILE A 12 1.08 -5.10 -19.75
C ILE A 12 2.18 -4.92 -20.79
N GLU A 13 2.28 -3.74 -21.40
CA GLU A 13 3.47 -3.37 -22.14
C GLU A 13 4.63 -3.39 -21.13
N THR A 14 5.29 -4.54 -21.04
CA THR A 14 6.63 -4.61 -20.49
C THR A 14 7.46 -3.70 -21.37
N TYR A 15 7.71 -2.47 -20.91
CA TYR A 15 8.85 -1.70 -21.38
C TYR A 15 10.08 -2.54 -21.07
N VAL A 16 10.45 -3.38 -22.03
CA VAL A 16 11.79 -3.93 -22.12
C VAL A 16 12.63 -2.73 -22.50
N GLU A 17 13.28 -2.13 -21.49
CA GLU A 17 14.38 -1.22 -21.76
C GLU A 17 15.31 -1.97 -22.72
N PRO A 18 15.56 -1.45 -23.94
CA PRO A 18 16.59 -2.06 -24.75
C PRO A 18 17.87 -1.96 -23.92
N GLU A 19 18.49 -3.11 -23.63
CA GLU A 19 19.89 -3.14 -23.23
C GLU A 19 20.66 -2.50 -24.39
N ILE A 20 20.80 -1.18 -24.34
CA ILE A 20 21.84 -0.48 -25.04
C ILE A 20 23.08 -1.01 -24.35
N ALA A 21 23.64 -2.08 -24.92
CA ALA A 21 24.97 -2.52 -24.63
C ALA A 21 25.82 -1.26 -24.73
N ALA A 22 26.16 -0.70 -23.58
CA ALA A 22 27.07 0.41 -23.47
C ALA A 22 28.37 -0.13 -24.02
N GLN A 23 28.59 0.07 -25.32
CA GLN A 23 29.88 -0.19 -25.92
C GLN A 23 30.85 0.59 -25.04
N PRO A 24 31.86 -0.07 -24.43
CA PRO A 24 32.86 0.67 -23.70
C PRO A 24 33.39 1.70 -24.69
N LEU A 25 33.36 2.98 -24.31
CA LEU A 25 34.11 4.02 -24.99
C LEU A 25 35.57 3.56 -24.96
N MET A 26 35.97 2.88 -26.03
CA MET A 26 37.35 2.56 -26.31
C MET A 26 37.99 3.91 -26.58
N PHE A 27 38.46 4.55 -25.51
CA PHE A 27 39.41 5.64 -25.61
C PHE A 27 40.54 5.11 -26.51
N ASN A 28 40.66 5.67 -27.71
CA ASN A 28 41.77 5.37 -28.60
C ASN A 28 43.08 5.75 -27.88
N ASP A 29 43.70 4.77 -27.22
CA ASP A 29 45.00 4.90 -26.55
C ASP A 29 46.14 5.18 -27.55
N ALA A 30 45.89 5.08 -28.86
CA ALA A 30 46.87 5.32 -29.91
C ALA A 30 47.15 6.82 -30.20
N ALA A 31 46.42 7.76 -29.60
CA ALA A 31 46.67 9.21 -29.75
C ALA A 31 47.23 9.88 -28.48
N ARG A 32 47.45 9.13 -27.39
CA ARG A 32 48.21 9.58 -26.23
C ARG A 32 49.67 9.17 -26.43
N GLN A 33 50.35 9.88 -27.32
CA GLN A 33 51.80 10.03 -27.15
C GLN A 33 52.00 10.56 -25.72
N PRO A 34 52.71 9.85 -24.81
CA PRO A 34 53.14 10.50 -23.59
C PRO A 34 54.04 11.63 -24.05
N PHE A 35 53.57 12.87 -23.90
CA PHE A 35 54.48 14.00 -23.97
C PHE A 35 55.36 13.85 -22.73
N GLU A 36 56.43 13.07 -22.86
CA GLU A 36 57.53 13.03 -21.91
C GLU A 36 58.19 14.40 -22.00
N ILE A 37 57.60 15.37 -21.30
CA ILE A 37 58.31 16.58 -20.93
C ILE A 37 59.46 16.07 -20.07
N PRO A 38 60.73 16.28 -20.46
CA PRO A 38 61.84 15.91 -19.60
C PRO A 38 61.66 16.69 -18.30
N ILE A 39 61.30 15.97 -17.23
CA ILE A 39 61.26 16.53 -15.88
C ILE A 39 62.74 16.78 -15.54
N ALA A 40 63.20 18.00 -15.82
CA ALA A 40 64.48 18.47 -15.32
C ALA A 40 64.48 18.21 -13.80
N PRO A 41 65.50 17.56 -13.22
CA PRO A 41 65.52 17.17 -11.81
C PRO A 41 65.63 18.36 -10.85
N ASN A 42 65.49 19.59 -11.37
CA ASN A 42 65.59 20.85 -10.64
C ASN A 42 64.30 21.66 -10.80
N ALA A 43 63.13 21.01 -10.71
CA ALA A 43 61.87 21.72 -10.51
C ALA A 43 61.92 22.36 -9.12
N GLY A 44 62.43 23.60 -9.11
CA GLY A 44 62.76 24.35 -7.92
C GLY A 44 61.63 24.32 -6.90
N VAL A 45 62.04 24.32 -5.63
CA VAL A 45 61.24 24.84 -4.54
C VAL A 45 60.72 26.20 -5.00
N THR A 46 59.49 26.22 -5.54
CA THR A 46 58.82 27.47 -5.87
C THR A 46 58.57 28.11 -4.51
N LEU A 47 59.38 29.10 -4.18
CA LEU A 47 59.12 30.01 -3.07
C LEU A 47 57.85 30.78 -3.44
N VAL A 48 56.71 30.12 -3.25
CA VAL A 48 55.39 30.71 -3.35
C VAL A 48 55.40 31.88 -2.38
N SER A 49 55.19 33.10 -2.89
CA SER A 49 55.15 34.31 -2.05
C SER A 49 54.21 34.07 -0.85
N ALA A 50 54.56 34.59 0.32
CA ALA A 50 53.75 34.41 1.54
C ALA A 50 52.27 34.81 1.33
N GLU A 51 52.02 35.74 0.41
CA GLU A 51 50.67 36.16 0.01
C GLU A 51 49.92 35.10 -0.81
N GLN A 52 50.62 34.40 -1.71
CA GLN A 52 50.05 33.31 -2.50
C GLN A 52 49.79 32.06 -1.63
N GLN A 53 50.60 31.81 -0.61
CA GLN A 53 50.35 30.75 0.37
C GLN A 53 49.08 31.04 1.17
N LYS A 54 48.94 32.26 1.72
CA LYS A 54 47.72 32.69 2.43
C LYS A 54 46.46 32.59 1.56
N ARG A 55 46.55 32.94 0.28
CA ARG A 55 45.42 32.80 -0.65
C ARG A 55 45.04 31.34 -0.88
N ARG A 56 46.01 30.43 -0.99
CA ARG A 56 45.76 28.99 -1.11
C ARG A 56 45.14 28.41 0.15
N GLU A 57 45.63 28.80 1.32
CA GLU A 57 45.06 28.37 2.61
C GLU A 57 43.60 28.81 2.75
N LYS A 58 43.30 30.07 2.46
CA LYS A 58 41.92 30.58 2.49
C LYS A 58 40.99 29.85 1.52
N LEU A 59 41.46 29.51 0.33
CA LEU A 59 40.68 28.73 -0.64
C LEU A 59 40.44 27.30 -0.13
N ARG A 60 41.44 26.71 0.51
CA ARG A 60 41.33 25.37 1.12
C ARG A 60 40.30 25.36 2.25
N GLU A 61 40.32 26.36 3.12
CA GLU A 61 39.35 26.52 4.21
C GLU A 61 37.92 26.63 3.66
N LEU A 62 37.69 27.46 2.64
CA LEU A 62 36.38 27.61 2.00
C LEU A 62 35.90 26.31 1.34
N GLU A 63 36.81 25.55 0.72
CA GLU A 63 36.47 24.27 0.11
C GLU A 63 36.18 23.19 1.16
N GLU A 64 36.92 23.18 2.26
CA GLU A 64 36.66 22.29 3.41
C GLU A 64 35.31 22.60 4.07
N GLU A 65 34.94 23.87 4.24
CA GLU A 65 33.62 24.29 4.73
C GLU A 65 32.50 23.82 3.81
N ARG A 66 32.68 23.99 2.49
CA ARG A 66 31.71 23.51 1.50
C ARG A 66 31.54 21.99 1.56
N ILE A 67 32.63 21.24 1.67
CA ILE A 67 32.60 19.78 1.78
C ILE A 67 31.90 19.35 3.07
N LYS A 68 32.17 20.02 4.20
CA LYS A 68 31.48 19.77 5.47
C LYS A 68 29.97 19.99 5.35
N PHE A 69 29.56 21.12 4.77
CA PHE A 69 28.14 21.43 4.55
C PHE A 69 27.43 20.37 3.69
N VAL A 70 28.05 19.96 2.57
CA VAL A 70 27.48 18.91 1.71
C VAL A 70 27.37 17.58 2.48
N ARG A 71 28.39 17.21 3.24
CA ARG A 71 28.37 15.98 4.05
C ARG A 71 27.28 15.99 5.11
N GLU A 72 27.06 17.12 5.78
CA GLU A 72 25.97 17.29 6.73
C GLU A 72 24.61 17.11 6.07
N LYS A 73 24.39 17.71 4.89
CA LYS A 73 23.14 17.56 4.14
C LYS A 73 22.90 16.12 3.68
N ASP A 74 23.93 15.43 3.20
CA ASP A 74 23.83 14.02 2.84
C ASP A 74 23.47 13.14 4.05
N GLN A 75 24.02 13.45 5.24
CA GLN A 75 23.68 12.74 6.47
C GLN A 75 22.24 12.99 6.90
N GLU A 76 21.79 14.25 6.89
CA GLU A 76 20.41 14.63 7.18
C GLU A 76 19.44 13.90 6.24
N GLU A 77 19.73 13.88 4.94
CA GLU A 77 18.90 13.20 3.95
C GLU A 77 18.81 11.69 4.19
N ARG A 78 19.94 11.04 4.51
CA ARG A 78 19.97 9.61 4.84
C ARG A 78 19.11 9.29 6.06
N ILE A 79 19.24 10.09 7.12
CA ILE A 79 18.44 9.93 8.34
C ILE A 79 16.95 10.10 8.03
N GLN A 80 16.58 11.12 7.26
CA GLN A 80 15.19 11.35 6.87
C GLN A 80 14.63 10.20 6.01
N LYS A 81 15.41 9.70 5.03
CA LYS A 81 15.03 8.55 4.21
C LYS A 81 14.81 7.31 5.05
N GLN A 82 15.69 7.05 6.01
CA GLN A 82 15.55 5.92 6.92
C GLN A 82 14.32 6.06 7.81
N SER A 83 14.11 7.24 8.43
CA SER A 83 12.92 7.49 9.25
C SER A 83 11.62 7.32 8.47
N ARG A 84 11.56 7.76 7.21
CA ARG A 84 10.38 7.56 6.33
C ARG A 84 10.14 6.07 6.04
N LYS A 85 11.20 5.31 5.80
CA LYS A 85 11.10 3.85 5.60
C LYS A 85 10.57 3.15 6.85
N GLU A 86 11.12 3.47 8.01
CA GLU A 86 10.69 2.90 9.29
C GLU A 86 9.23 3.22 9.59
N LYS A 87 8.81 4.48 9.40
CA LYS A 87 7.40 4.88 9.54
C LYS A 87 6.48 4.13 8.57
N GLY A 88 6.91 3.97 7.32
CA GLY A 88 6.17 3.20 6.32
C GLY A 88 6.00 1.73 6.73
N GLN A 89 7.06 1.11 7.25
CA GLN A 89 7.00 -0.26 7.77
C GLN A 89 6.09 -0.39 8.99
N GLN A 90 6.16 0.56 9.93
CA GLN A 90 5.29 0.59 11.11
C GLN A 90 3.81 0.71 10.69
N TYR A 91 3.51 1.61 9.76
CA TYR A 91 2.15 1.77 9.24
C TYR A 91 1.64 0.50 8.56
N LEU A 92 2.48 -0.13 7.71
CA LEU A 92 2.12 -1.38 7.05
C LEU A 92 1.80 -2.49 8.07
N LEU A 93 2.62 -2.63 9.11
CA LEU A 93 2.41 -3.62 10.16
C LEU A 93 1.11 -3.35 10.91
N GLN A 94 0.86 -2.11 11.32
CA GLN A 94 -0.38 -1.71 11.99
C GLN A 94 -1.60 -2.02 11.12
N PHE A 95 -1.58 -1.61 9.86
CA PHE A 95 -2.65 -1.89 8.90
C PHE A 95 -2.93 -3.39 8.77
N GLN A 96 -1.88 -4.22 8.63
CA GLN A 96 -2.06 -5.67 8.56
C GLN A 96 -2.66 -6.26 9.84
N THR A 97 -2.25 -5.75 11.02
CA THR A 97 -2.81 -6.22 12.29
C THR A 97 -4.26 -5.85 12.46
N GLU A 98 -4.65 -4.62 12.11
CA GLU A 98 -6.04 -4.15 12.13
C GLU A 98 -6.90 -4.95 11.16
N LEU A 99 -6.41 -5.16 9.92
CA LEU A 99 -7.12 -5.92 8.91
C LEU A 99 -7.35 -7.37 9.35
N LYS A 100 -6.35 -8.03 9.96
CA LYS A 100 -6.50 -9.38 10.51
C LYS A 100 -7.54 -9.42 11.63
N LYS A 101 -7.47 -8.47 12.56
CA LYS A 101 -8.42 -8.35 13.67
C LYS A 101 -9.86 -8.16 13.16
N ASP A 102 -10.05 -7.33 12.15
CA ASP A 102 -11.36 -7.08 11.55
C ASP A 102 -11.91 -8.32 10.84
N ILE A 103 -11.06 -9.06 10.11
CA ILE A 103 -11.46 -10.32 9.48
C ILE A 103 -11.86 -11.35 10.53
N GLU A 104 -11.08 -11.48 11.61
CA GLU A 104 -11.39 -12.39 12.71
C GLU A 104 -12.70 -12.01 13.40
N ALA A 105 -12.91 -10.72 13.69
CA ALA A 105 -14.15 -10.22 14.27
C ALA A 105 -15.37 -10.49 13.36
N ARG A 106 -15.24 -10.33 12.04
CA ARG A 106 -16.31 -10.67 11.09
C ARG A 106 -16.55 -12.17 11.05
N LYS A 107 -15.49 -12.99 11.09
CA LYS A 107 -15.60 -14.45 11.08
C LYS A 107 -16.32 -14.95 12.33
N THR A 108 -15.97 -14.44 13.51
CA THR A 108 -16.61 -14.81 14.78
C THR A 108 -18.06 -14.35 14.82
N ALA A 109 -18.37 -13.13 14.39
CA ALA A 109 -19.74 -12.64 14.29
C ALA A 109 -20.60 -13.48 13.33
N ASN A 110 -20.05 -13.85 12.17
CA ASN A 110 -20.74 -14.72 11.22
C ASN A 110 -20.97 -16.12 11.78
N GLN A 111 -19.98 -16.68 12.47
CA GLN A 111 -20.11 -17.98 13.11
C GLN A 111 -21.18 -17.95 14.21
N GLN A 112 -21.18 -16.95 15.09
CA GLN A 112 -22.22 -16.77 16.11
C GLN A 112 -23.61 -16.60 15.49
N ALA A 113 -23.73 -15.81 14.41
CA ALA A 113 -24.98 -15.65 13.68
C ALA A 113 -25.45 -16.97 13.04
N GLN A 114 -24.52 -17.79 12.54
CA GLN A 114 -24.84 -19.11 12.01
C GLN A 114 -25.27 -20.10 13.11
N GLU A 115 -24.62 -20.07 14.27
CA GLU A 115 -24.98 -20.87 15.43
C GLU A 115 -26.38 -20.50 15.95
N LEU A 116 -26.67 -19.20 16.11
CA LEU A 116 -28.02 -18.68 16.43
C LEU A 116 -29.07 -19.14 15.41
N ARG A 117 -28.77 -19.01 14.10
CA ARG A 117 -29.68 -19.51 13.04
C ARG A 117 -29.91 -21.01 13.12
N SER A 118 -28.91 -21.77 13.55
CA SER A 118 -29.00 -23.23 13.66
C SER A 118 -29.79 -23.65 14.91
N GLN A 119 -29.59 -22.98 16.04
CA GLN A 119 -30.38 -23.17 17.27
C GLN A 119 -31.85 -22.81 17.04
N ASN A 120 -32.12 -21.67 16.39
CA ASN A 120 -33.48 -21.26 16.04
C ASN A 120 -34.16 -22.24 15.07
N LYS A 121 -33.40 -22.98 14.23
CA LYS A 121 -33.99 -24.02 13.36
C LYS A 121 -34.51 -25.22 14.15
N SER A 122 -33.86 -25.59 15.26
CA SER A 122 -34.29 -26.69 16.13
C SER A 122 -35.40 -26.32 17.10
N GLU A 123 -35.68 -25.03 17.30
CA GLU A 123 -36.64 -24.55 18.31
C GLU A 123 -38.11 -24.67 17.87
N TYR A 124 -38.37 -24.71 16.56
CA TYR A 124 -39.73 -24.86 16.05
C TYR A 124 -40.22 -26.30 16.18
N LYS A 125 -41.13 -26.54 17.14
CA LYS A 125 -41.80 -27.83 17.34
C LYS A 125 -42.71 -28.22 16.17
N ASN A 126 -43.18 -27.24 15.40
CA ASN A 126 -44.09 -27.42 14.27
C ASN A 126 -43.69 -26.55 13.06
N SER A 127 -43.82 -27.11 11.86
CA SER A 127 -43.57 -26.43 10.58
C SER A 127 -44.41 -25.17 10.41
N TRP A 128 -45.64 -25.12 10.96
CA TRP A 128 -46.53 -23.97 10.85
C TRP A 128 -46.13 -22.79 11.75
N ASP A 129 -45.42 -23.05 12.85
CA ASP A 129 -44.83 -21.97 13.66
C ASP A 129 -43.71 -21.27 12.89
N LYS A 130 -42.90 -22.06 12.17
CA LYS A 130 -41.86 -21.54 11.27
C LYS A 130 -42.45 -20.77 10.08
N ILE A 131 -43.56 -21.24 9.51
CA ILE A 131 -44.23 -20.50 8.42
C ILE A 131 -44.71 -19.17 8.98
N ALA A 132 -45.47 -19.18 10.08
CA ALA A 132 -46.03 -17.98 10.68
C ALA A 132 -44.98 -16.93 11.09
N SER A 133 -43.78 -17.34 11.49
CA SER A 133 -42.69 -16.40 11.83
C SER A 133 -41.99 -15.79 10.62
N ASN A 134 -42.06 -16.42 9.44
CA ASN A 134 -41.40 -15.94 8.21
C ASN A 134 -42.32 -15.12 7.29
N ILE A 135 -43.63 -15.06 7.57
CA ILE A 135 -44.59 -14.31 6.75
C ILE A 135 -45.08 -13.06 7.47
N ALA A 136 -45.39 -12.02 6.69
CA ALA A 136 -45.96 -10.77 7.16
C ALA A 136 -47.42 -10.95 7.60
N LEU A 137 -47.62 -11.39 8.84
CA LEU A 137 -48.95 -11.60 9.44
C LEU A 137 -49.53 -10.32 10.06
N LYS A 138 -48.73 -9.27 10.29
CA LYS A 138 -49.24 -8.02 10.86
C LYS A 138 -49.91 -7.17 9.78
N ASP A 139 -50.95 -6.45 10.21
CA ASP A 139 -51.64 -5.51 9.33
C ASP A 139 -50.72 -4.34 8.98
N GLY A 140 -50.57 -4.06 7.67
CA GLY A 140 -49.64 -3.06 7.13
C GLY A 140 -48.23 -3.57 6.78
N GLU A 141 -47.86 -4.81 7.13
CA GLU A 141 -46.52 -5.35 6.85
C GLU A 141 -46.39 -5.97 5.45
N TYR A 142 -47.51 -6.30 4.79
CA TYR A 142 -47.50 -6.84 3.44
C TYR A 142 -47.38 -5.70 2.41
N PRO A 143 -46.33 -5.69 1.57
CA PRO A 143 -46.08 -4.61 0.62
C PRO A 143 -46.94 -4.69 -0.66
N GLY A 144 -47.77 -5.73 -0.81
CA GLY A 144 -48.57 -5.94 -2.02
C GLY A 144 -49.97 -5.32 -1.94
N GLU A 145 -50.55 -5.08 -3.12
CA GLU A 145 -51.86 -4.43 -3.29
C GLU A 145 -53.06 -5.36 -3.01
N LYS A 146 -52.85 -6.68 -3.04
CA LYS A 146 -53.93 -7.66 -2.84
C LYS A 146 -54.31 -7.80 -1.36
N ASP A 147 -55.61 -7.94 -1.10
CA ASP A 147 -56.10 -8.29 0.24
C ASP A 147 -55.69 -9.72 0.62
N VAL A 148 -54.82 -9.80 1.62
CA VAL A 148 -54.29 -11.05 2.18
C VAL A 148 -54.90 -11.38 3.56
N ALA A 149 -55.91 -10.66 4.03
CA ALA A 149 -56.49 -10.84 5.37
C ALA A 149 -57.03 -12.25 5.59
N LYS A 150 -57.79 -12.80 4.63
CA LYS A 150 -58.32 -14.18 4.71
C LYS A 150 -57.21 -15.23 4.72
N MET A 151 -56.13 -15.01 3.96
CA MET A 151 -54.97 -15.89 3.95
C MET A 151 -54.25 -15.87 5.30
N ARG A 152 -54.02 -14.69 5.88
CA ARG A 152 -53.42 -14.54 7.23
C ARG A 152 -54.23 -15.31 8.27
N GLN A 153 -55.55 -15.16 8.23
CA GLN A 153 -56.45 -15.83 9.17
C GLN A 153 -56.43 -17.36 9.00
N ALA A 154 -56.40 -17.85 7.75
CA ALA A 154 -56.28 -19.29 7.48
C ALA A 154 -54.97 -19.88 8.04
N ILE A 155 -53.85 -19.18 7.89
CA ILE A 155 -52.54 -19.62 8.39
C ILE A 155 -52.51 -19.64 9.93
N LEU A 156 -53.07 -18.61 10.58
CA LEU A 156 -53.19 -18.56 12.04
C LEU A 156 -54.07 -19.68 12.61
N ASN A 157 -55.18 -20.00 11.94
CA ASN A 157 -56.06 -21.09 12.35
C ASN A 157 -55.35 -22.44 12.20
N LYS A 158 -54.68 -22.67 11.07
CA LYS A 158 -53.94 -23.93 10.85
C LYS A 158 -52.82 -24.15 11.87
N ARG A 159 -52.17 -23.08 12.32
CA ARG A 159 -51.18 -23.12 13.42
C ARG A 159 -51.82 -23.55 14.75
N LYS A 160 -53.00 -22.99 15.08
CA LYS A 160 -53.75 -23.33 16.30
C LYS A 160 -54.25 -24.77 16.30
N ASP A 161 -54.67 -25.29 15.15
CA ASP A 161 -55.19 -26.66 15.03
C ASP A 161 -54.13 -27.72 15.31
N LEU A 162 -52.87 -27.44 14.98
CA LEU A 162 -51.75 -28.37 15.16
C LEU A 162 -51.01 -28.21 16.49
N THR A 163 -51.46 -27.27 17.34
CA THR A 163 -50.93 -27.06 18.70
C THR A 163 -51.88 -27.53 19.80
N LYS A 164 -53.10 -27.97 19.45
CA LYS A 164 -54.02 -28.72 20.32
C LYS A 164 -53.63 -30.19 20.35
#